data_AF-A0A194XSS1-F1
#
_entry.id   AF-A0A194XSS1-F1
#
_cell.length_a   1.000
_cell.length_b   1.000
_cell.length_c   1.000
_cell.angle_alpha   90.00
_cell.angle_beta   90.00
_cell.angle_gamma   90.00
#
_symmetry.space_group_name_H-M   'P 1'
#
loop_
_entity.id
_entity.type
_entity.pdbx_description
1 polymer ?
#
loop_
_entity_poly.entity_id
_entity_poly.type
_entity_poly.pdbx_seq_one_letter_code
_entity_poly.pdbx_strand_id
1 'polypeptide(L)'
;MATPNNARPLDPSIIFGGVEQTSEDERTTHAASCHCGAVQFNVTLKWPFPKYPVNKCSCSICVSTGYLLVYPCHRDVVFIQGYENMASYKFNTKTKAHMFCKTCGTSIGIDFLRAEQGELDPAKHTFGINVRTFKDLDLDALEYTVFDGKKLIPTVDNVLRDKKDQSED
;
A
#
# COMPACT_ATOMS: atom_id res chain seq x y z
N MET A 1 17.60 -9.93 10.66
CA MET A 1 16.80 -9.46 11.81
C MET A 1 15.61 -10.40 11.93
N ALA A 2 15.44 -11.05 13.08
CA ALA A 2 14.33 -11.97 13.31
C ALA A 2 13.00 -11.21 13.16
N THR A 3 12.06 -11.77 12.40
CA THR A 3 10.66 -11.32 12.40
C THR A 3 10.14 -11.38 13.84
N PRO A 4 9.52 -10.31 14.39
CA PRO A 4 8.92 -10.38 15.71
C PRO A 4 7.92 -11.53 15.76
N ASN A 5 7.98 -12.34 16.81
CA ASN A 5 7.22 -13.57 17.04
C ASN A 5 5.68 -13.45 17.00
N ASN A 6 5.12 -12.27 16.69
CA ASN A 6 3.69 -11.95 16.75
C ASN A 6 3.07 -11.48 15.42
N ALA A 7 3.79 -11.51 14.29
CA ALA A 7 3.21 -11.08 13.02
C ALA A 7 2.33 -12.17 12.39
N ARG A 8 1.02 -11.95 12.32
CA ARG A 8 0.07 -12.88 11.68
C ARG A 8 0.11 -12.75 10.15
N PRO A 9 -0.25 -13.80 9.39
CA PRO A 9 -0.47 -13.66 7.95
C PRO A 9 -1.49 -12.56 7.65
N LEU A 10 -1.20 -11.75 6.63
CA LEU A 10 -2.17 -10.79 6.11
C LEU A 10 -3.31 -11.54 5.44
N ASP A 11 -4.55 -11.19 5.79
CA ASP A 11 -5.72 -11.60 5.03
C ASP A 11 -5.72 -10.87 3.66
N PRO A 12 -5.62 -11.59 2.53
CA PRO A 12 -5.63 -10.99 1.20
C PRO A 12 -6.88 -10.15 0.91
N SER A 13 -8.01 -10.38 1.60
CA SER A 13 -9.24 -9.59 1.45
C SER A 13 -9.01 -8.09 1.76
N ILE A 14 -8.07 -7.77 2.65
CA ILE A 14 -7.70 -6.39 3.01
C ILE A 14 -7.09 -5.64 1.81
N ILE A 15 -6.36 -6.33 0.93
CA ILE A 15 -5.77 -5.74 -0.28
C ILE A 15 -6.74 -5.86 -1.46
N PHE A 16 -7.38 -7.02 -1.60
CA PHE A 16 -8.05 -7.40 -2.84
C PHE A 16 -9.58 -7.34 -2.79
N GLY A 17 -10.18 -7.40 -1.60
CA GLY A 17 -11.63 -7.42 -1.36
C GLY A 17 -12.27 -6.04 -1.21
N GLY A 18 -11.48 -4.96 -1.18
CA GLY A 18 -11.96 -3.59 -0.96
C GLY A 18 -11.85 -3.18 0.52
N VAL A 19 -12.17 -1.92 0.81
CA VAL A 19 -12.05 -1.40 2.18
C VAL A 19 -13.37 -1.56 2.92
N GLU A 20 -13.35 -2.38 3.98
CA GLU A 20 -14.46 -2.54 4.89
C GLU A 20 -14.74 -1.22 5.64
N GLN A 21 -16.01 -0.84 5.72
CA GLN A 21 -16.41 0.39 6.42
C GLN A 21 -16.77 0.07 7.87
N THR A 22 -16.12 0.77 8.78
CA THR A 22 -16.48 0.90 10.20
C THR A 22 -17.30 2.17 10.42
N SER A 23 -17.83 2.31 11.63
CA SER A 23 -18.51 3.52 12.07
C SER A 23 -17.57 4.73 12.08
N GLU A 24 -18.12 5.93 11.95
CA GLU A 24 -17.30 7.15 11.80
C GLU A 24 -16.46 7.47 13.04
N ASP A 25 -16.94 7.09 14.23
CA ASP A 25 -16.26 7.26 15.51
C ASP A 25 -15.00 6.39 15.66
N GLU A 26 -14.90 5.30 14.89
CA GLU A 26 -13.72 4.42 14.89
C GLU A 26 -12.64 4.86 13.89
N ARG A 27 -12.95 5.83 13.01
CA ARG A 27 -12.02 6.29 11.97
C ARG A 27 -10.99 7.22 12.56
N THR A 28 -9.77 7.12 12.06
CA THR A 28 -8.66 7.98 12.51
C THR A 28 -8.01 8.68 11.32
N THR A 29 -7.74 9.97 11.46
CA THR A 29 -7.10 10.78 10.42
C THR A 29 -5.68 11.13 10.83
N HIS A 30 -4.73 10.85 9.96
CA HIS A 30 -3.30 11.01 10.21
C HIS A 30 -2.69 11.98 9.22
N ALA A 31 -1.99 12.99 9.74
CA ALA A 31 -1.17 13.86 8.92
C ALA A 31 0.11 13.11 8.50
N ALA A 32 0.44 13.21 7.23
CA ALA A 32 1.58 12.52 6.64
C ALA A 32 2.39 13.43 5.71
N SER A 33 3.68 13.15 5.58
CA SER A 33 4.58 13.91 4.72
C SER A 33 5.79 13.09 4.27
N CYS A 34 6.39 13.50 3.14
CA CYS A 34 7.75 13.08 2.83
C CYS A 34 8.76 13.73 3.77
N HIS A 35 10.00 13.22 3.79
CA HIS A 35 11.04 13.73 4.69
C HIS A 35 11.30 15.24 4.54
N CYS A 36 11.36 15.74 3.30
CA CYS A 36 11.63 17.15 3.03
C CYS A 36 10.40 18.07 3.16
N GLY A 37 9.22 17.55 3.49
CA GLY A 37 7.99 18.35 3.61
C GLY A 37 7.35 18.78 2.27
N ALA A 38 7.99 18.50 1.13
CA ALA A 38 7.49 18.93 -0.17
C ALA A 38 6.15 18.29 -0.54
N VAL A 39 5.93 17.02 -0.15
CA VAL A 39 4.66 16.31 -0.30
C VAL A 39 4.01 16.19 1.08
N GLN A 40 2.77 16.65 1.23
CA GLN A 40 1.99 16.53 2.46
C GLN A 40 0.57 16.10 2.14
N PHE A 41 0.03 15.23 2.98
CA PHE A 41 -1.29 14.62 2.75
C PHE A 41 -1.88 14.14 4.07
N ASN A 42 -3.20 14.00 4.10
CA ASN A 42 -3.93 13.37 5.20
C ASN A 42 -4.43 12.00 4.77
N VAL A 43 -4.41 11.05 5.71
CA VAL A 43 -4.89 9.70 5.50
C VAL A 43 -5.94 9.36 6.54
N THR A 44 -7.17 9.10 6.09
CA THR A 44 -8.24 8.61 6.95
C THR A 44 -8.27 7.09 6.89
N LEU A 45 -7.91 6.44 7.99
CA LEU A 45 -8.01 4.99 8.14
C LEU A 45 -9.39 4.61 8.64
N LYS A 46 -9.99 3.59 8.00
CA LYS A 46 -11.29 3.07 8.44
C LYS A 46 -11.16 2.32 9.77
N TRP A 47 -10.05 1.63 10.04
CA TRP A 47 -9.89 1.02 11.37
C TRP A 47 -9.07 1.91 12.31
N PRO A 48 -9.29 1.83 13.64
CA PRO A 48 -8.52 2.60 14.60
C PRO A 48 -7.02 2.34 14.48
N PHE A 49 -6.21 3.40 14.43
CA PHE A 49 -4.75 3.30 14.46
C PHE A 49 -4.26 3.61 15.90
N PRO A 50 -3.28 2.85 16.46
CA PRO A 50 -2.35 1.93 15.81
C PRO A 50 -2.79 0.46 15.68
N LYS A 51 -4.05 0.13 16.02
CA LYS A 51 -4.58 -1.25 15.91
C LYS A 51 -4.82 -1.71 14.47
N TYR A 52 -4.89 -0.77 13.51
CA TYR A 52 -4.96 -1.09 12.09
C TYR A 52 -3.72 -1.92 11.72
N PRO A 53 -3.86 -3.16 11.23
CA PRO A 53 -2.72 -4.01 10.96
C PRO A 53 -1.83 -3.47 9.84
N VAL A 54 -0.57 -3.21 10.16
CA VAL A 54 0.45 -2.68 9.24
C VAL A 54 1.15 -3.83 8.55
N ASN A 55 1.09 -3.84 7.21
CA ASN A 55 1.62 -4.94 6.43
C ASN A 55 3.13 -4.82 6.14
N LYS A 56 3.84 -5.92 6.36
CA LYS A 56 5.20 -6.18 5.91
C LYS A 56 5.17 -7.19 4.76
N CYS A 57 5.60 -6.75 3.58
CA CYS A 57 5.69 -7.62 2.41
C CYS A 57 7.13 -8.10 2.18
N SER A 58 7.30 -9.40 1.90
CA SER A 58 8.61 -10.02 1.67
C SER A 58 9.21 -9.78 0.28
N CYS A 59 8.46 -9.22 -0.69
CA CYS A 59 8.95 -9.06 -2.06
C CYS A 59 10.09 -8.04 -2.14
N SER A 60 10.93 -8.18 -3.18
CA SER A 60 12.19 -7.42 -3.30
C SER A 60 12.00 -5.91 -3.25
N ILE A 61 11.00 -5.36 -3.96
CA ILE A 61 10.76 -3.91 -3.94
C ILE A 61 10.34 -3.43 -2.55
N CYS A 62 9.44 -4.15 -1.86
CA CYS A 62 8.92 -3.72 -0.56
C CYS A 62 9.98 -3.77 0.53
N VAL A 63 10.87 -4.77 0.45
CA VAL A 63 12.04 -4.86 1.33
C VAL A 63 13.00 -3.70 1.06
N SER A 64 13.33 -3.42 -0.21
CA SER A 64 14.28 -2.36 -0.56
C SER A 64 13.79 -0.95 -0.26
N THR A 65 12.49 -0.67 -0.40
CA THR A 65 11.91 0.65 -0.09
C THR A 65 11.57 0.82 1.39
N GLY A 66 11.60 -0.26 2.16
CA GLY A 66 11.27 -0.25 3.58
C GLY A 66 9.78 -0.01 3.88
N TYR A 67 8.89 -0.46 3.00
CA TYR A 67 7.45 -0.25 3.14
C TYR A 67 6.88 -0.90 4.40
N LEU A 68 6.03 -0.13 5.10
CA LEU A 68 5.11 -0.59 6.12
C LEU A 68 3.71 -0.08 5.71
N LEU A 69 2.87 -0.94 5.14
CA LEU A 69 1.68 -0.47 4.41
C LEU A 69 0.38 -0.60 5.20
N VAL A 70 -0.47 0.42 5.06
CA VAL A 70 -1.91 0.37 5.36
C VAL A 70 -2.69 0.66 4.09
N TYR A 71 -3.95 0.21 4.02
CA TYR A 71 -4.70 0.17 2.76
C TYR A 71 -5.98 1.02 2.77
N PRO A 72 -5.89 2.37 2.81
CA PRO A 72 -7.06 3.24 2.68
C PRO A 72 -7.61 3.27 1.25
N CYS A 73 -8.89 3.63 1.09
CA CYS A 73 -9.44 3.98 -0.22
C CYS A 73 -8.76 5.25 -0.77
N HIS A 74 -8.74 5.40 -2.09
CA HIS A 74 -8.23 6.63 -2.72
C HIS A 74 -8.89 7.89 -2.19
N ARG A 75 -10.23 7.88 -2.03
CA ARG A 75 -11.00 9.03 -1.50
C ARG A 75 -10.63 9.43 -0.08
N ASP A 76 -10.02 8.53 0.69
CA ASP A 76 -9.64 8.74 2.08
C ASP A 76 -8.17 9.22 2.21
N VAL A 77 -7.49 9.46 1.07
CA VAL A 77 -6.16 10.08 1.02
C VAL A 77 -6.27 11.44 0.33
N VAL A 78 -6.05 12.51 1.10
CA VAL A 78 -6.20 13.89 0.62
C VAL A 78 -4.84 14.56 0.60
N PHE A 79 -4.33 14.83 -0.60
CA PHE A 79 -3.09 15.60 -0.76
C PHE A 79 -3.35 17.08 -0.46
N ILE A 80 -2.54 17.62 0.45
CA ILE A 80 -2.59 19.01 0.87
C ILE A 80 -1.69 19.85 -0.03
N GLN A 81 -0.50 19.32 -0.37
CA GLN A 81 0.47 19.97 -1.26
C GLN A 81 1.45 18.98 -1.88
N GLY A 82 2.05 19.38 -3.01
CA GLY A 82 3.19 18.70 -3.61
C GLY A 82 2.85 17.42 -4.37
N TYR A 83 1.60 17.25 -4.79
CA TYR A 83 1.23 16.10 -5.62
C TYR A 83 2.04 16.05 -6.92
N GLU A 84 2.27 17.21 -7.52
CA GLU A 84 3.14 17.43 -8.68
C GLU A 84 4.61 17.08 -8.40
N ASN A 85 5.02 17.02 -7.13
CA ASN A 85 6.35 16.61 -6.71
C ASN A 85 6.49 15.11 -6.45
N MET A 86 5.43 14.33 -6.69
CA MET A 86 5.52 12.87 -6.72
C MET A 86 6.06 12.36 -8.07
N ALA A 87 6.77 11.24 -8.01
CA ALA A 87 7.07 10.39 -9.15
C ALA A 87 6.59 8.96 -8.87
N SER A 88 6.49 8.15 -9.93
CA SER A 88 6.14 6.75 -9.77
C SER A 88 7.05 5.82 -10.57
N TYR A 89 7.15 4.58 -10.09
CA TYR A 89 7.89 3.51 -10.71
C TYR A 89 7.00 2.26 -10.84
N LYS A 90 6.90 1.72 -12.05
CA LYS A 90 6.15 0.49 -12.39
C LYS A 90 7.15 -0.55 -12.90
N PHE A 91 7.11 -1.77 -12.37
CA PHE A 91 7.97 -2.89 -12.77
C PHE A 91 7.17 -4.20 -12.84
N ASN A 92 7.83 -5.30 -13.22
CA ASN A 92 7.22 -6.62 -13.34
C ASN A 92 6.00 -6.59 -14.28
N THR A 93 4.78 -6.77 -13.79
CA THR A 93 3.54 -6.71 -14.59
C THR A 93 3.10 -5.28 -14.92
N LYS A 94 3.75 -4.26 -14.35
CA LYS A 94 3.46 -2.82 -14.54
C LYS A 94 2.05 -2.40 -14.10
N THR A 95 1.38 -3.22 -13.30
CA THR A 95 -0.01 -2.98 -12.84
C THR A 95 -0.12 -2.12 -11.59
N LYS A 96 1.00 -1.86 -10.89
CA LYS A 96 1.04 -1.11 -9.62
C LYS A 96 2.12 -0.05 -9.66
N ALA A 97 1.75 1.18 -9.31
CA ALA A 97 2.66 2.33 -9.34
C ALA A 97 3.22 2.59 -7.95
N HIS A 98 4.52 2.40 -7.77
CA HIS A 98 5.22 2.73 -6.53
C HIS A 98 5.53 4.22 -6.51
N MET A 99 4.94 4.97 -5.59
CA MET A 99 4.98 6.43 -5.53
C MET A 99 6.03 6.91 -4.53
N PHE A 100 6.79 7.95 -4.90
CA PHE A 100 7.83 8.53 -4.06
C PHE A 100 8.01 10.03 -4.32
N CYS A 101 8.59 10.75 -3.36
CA CYS A 101 8.93 12.17 -3.52
C CYS A 101 10.16 12.34 -4.43
N LYS A 102 10.06 13.15 -5.48
CA LYS A 102 11.18 13.45 -6.41
C LYS A 102 12.37 14.12 -5.73
N THR A 103 12.13 14.91 -4.68
CA THR A 103 13.16 15.71 -4.02
C THR A 103 14.01 14.90 -3.03
N CYS A 104 13.38 14.05 -2.21
CA CYS A 104 14.07 13.35 -1.13
C CYS A 104 14.02 11.82 -1.21
N GLY A 105 13.33 11.26 -2.21
CA GLY A 105 13.22 9.81 -2.39
C GLY A 105 12.34 9.09 -1.37
N THR A 106 11.67 9.79 -0.43
CA THR A 106 10.77 9.15 0.52
C THR A 106 9.69 8.36 -0.22
N SER A 107 9.62 7.07 0.07
CA SER A 107 8.61 6.16 -0.47
C SER A 107 7.26 6.46 0.19
N ILE A 108 6.32 7.02 -0.59
CA ILE A 108 4.99 7.43 -0.12
C ILE A 108 4.05 6.23 -0.02
N GLY A 109 4.04 5.39 -1.05
CA GLY A 109 3.12 4.26 -1.10
C GLY A 109 3.06 3.58 -2.45
N ILE A 110 2.00 2.83 -2.67
CA ILE A 110 1.70 2.10 -3.90
C ILE A 110 0.27 2.43 -4.30
N ASP A 111 0.08 2.79 -5.56
CA ASP A 111 -1.26 2.91 -6.16
C ASP A 111 -1.72 1.52 -6.63
N PHE A 112 -2.81 1.02 -6.03
CA PHE A 112 -3.43 -0.25 -6.41
C PHE A 112 -4.57 -0.10 -7.42
N LEU A 113 -4.77 1.07 -8.03
CA LEU A 113 -5.77 1.32 -9.07
C LEU A 113 -5.89 0.14 -10.06
N ARG A 114 -7.13 -0.28 -10.30
CA ARG A 114 -7.46 -1.43 -11.16
C ARG A 114 -8.38 -1.05 -12.32
N ALA A 115 -8.54 0.24 -12.61
CA ALA A 115 -9.36 0.72 -13.71
C ALA A 115 -8.92 0.11 -15.07
N GLU A 116 -7.61 -0.02 -15.29
CA GLU A 116 -7.05 -0.68 -16.49
C GLU A 116 -7.39 -2.18 -16.58
N GLN A 117 -7.85 -2.79 -15.48
CA GLN A 117 -8.27 -4.20 -15.40
C GLN A 117 -9.81 -4.35 -15.43
N GLY A 118 -10.54 -3.28 -15.73
CA GLY A 118 -12.01 -3.26 -15.81
C GLY A 118 -12.73 -3.12 -14.47
N GLU A 119 -12.00 -2.90 -13.37
CA GLU A 119 -12.62 -2.67 -12.06
C GLU A 119 -13.05 -1.21 -11.91
N LEU A 120 -14.36 -0.99 -11.88
CA LEU A 120 -14.99 0.32 -11.83
C LEU A 120 -15.47 0.72 -10.43
N ASP A 121 -15.51 -0.22 -9.47
CA ASP A 121 -15.93 0.07 -8.10
C ASP A 121 -14.87 0.93 -7.36
N PRO A 122 -15.17 2.19 -7.02
CA PRO A 122 -14.23 3.06 -6.32
C PRO A 122 -13.84 2.53 -4.93
N ALA A 123 -14.64 1.67 -4.31
CA ALA A 123 -14.31 1.05 -3.02
C ALA A 123 -13.16 0.03 -3.11
N LYS A 124 -12.82 -0.41 -4.33
CA LYS A 124 -11.70 -1.31 -4.60
C LYS A 124 -10.46 -0.57 -5.14
N HIS A 125 -10.54 0.75 -5.28
CA HIS A 125 -9.39 1.59 -5.62
C HIS A 125 -8.74 2.06 -4.32
N THR A 126 -7.62 1.41 -3.98
CA THR A 126 -6.91 1.61 -2.72
C THR A 126 -5.48 2.06 -2.94
N PHE A 127 -4.98 2.84 -2.01
CA PHE A 127 -3.54 3.05 -1.87
C PHE A 127 -3.00 2.04 -0.87
N GLY A 128 -1.76 1.59 -1.05
CA GLY A 128 -0.94 1.12 0.06
C GLY A 128 -0.09 2.28 0.54
N ILE A 129 -0.45 2.92 1.64
CA ILE A 129 0.30 4.06 2.18
C ILE A 129 1.36 3.58 3.15
N ASN A 130 2.59 4.09 2.98
CA ASN A 130 3.69 3.81 3.90
C ASN A 130 3.50 4.59 5.21
N VAL A 131 3.18 3.91 6.31
CA VAL A 131 2.94 4.57 7.61
C VAL A 131 4.15 5.33 8.11
N ARG A 132 5.36 5.04 7.62
CA ARG A 132 6.58 5.81 7.91
C ARG A 132 6.53 7.28 7.46
N THR A 133 5.51 7.66 6.68
CA THR A 133 5.24 9.05 6.32
C THR A 133 4.37 9.77 7.35
N PHE A 134 3.73 9.05 8.29
CA PHE A 134 2.86 9.64 9.30
C PHE A 134 3.69 10.42 10.32
N LYS A 135 3.17 11.56 10.76
CA LYS A 135 3.77 12.34 11.85
C LYS A 135 3.60 11.59 13.18
N ASP A 136 4.59 11.74 14.06
CA ASP A 136 4.57 11.22 15.43
C ASP A 136 4.30 9.71 15.54
N LEU A 137 4.79 8.93 14.57
CA LEU A 137 4.64 7.48 14.52
C LEU A 137 5.55 6.77 15.52
N ASP A 138 4.96 6.03 16.45
CA ASP A 138 5.65 5.02 17.26
C ASP A 138 5.62 3.66 16.54
N LEU A 139 6.79 3.17 16.12
CA LEU A 139 6.92 1.89 15.41
C LEU A 139 6.73 0.68 16.33
N ASP A 140 6.96 0.85 17.63
CA ASP A 140 6.88 -0.23 18.62
C ASP A 140 5.43 -0.49 19.05
N ALA A 141 4.56 0.51 18.88
CA ALA A 141 3.12 0.42 19.15
C ALA A 141 2.30 -0.22 18.00
N LEU A 142 2.90 -0.50 16.85
CA LEU A 142 2.18 -0.99 15.66
C LEU A 142 1.88 -2.49 15.72
N GLU A 143 0.66 -2.86 15.34
CA GLU A 143 0.31 -4.26 15.04
C GLU A 143 0.76 -4.64 13.62
N TYR A 144 1.55 -5.70 13.48
CA TYR A 144 2.10 -6.11 12.19
C TYR A 144 1.45 -7.36 11.60
N THR A 145 1.25 -7.34 10.28
CA THR A 145 0.95 -8.54 9.48
C THR A 145 2.07 -8.80 8.48
N VAL A 146 2.16 -10.04 7.99
CA VAL A 146 3.10 -10.44 6.94
C VAL A 146 2.40 -10.89 5.68
N PHE A 147 2.86 -10.41 4.54
CA PHE A 147 2.47 -10.90 3.22
C PHE A 147 3.68 -11.50 2.52
N ASP A 148 3.59 -12.77 2.13
CA ASP A 148 4.70 -13.44 1.43
C ASP A 148 4.71 -13.11 -0.07
N GLY A 149 5.06 -11.86 -0.38
CA GLY A 149 5.07 -11.36 -1.75
C GLY A 149 6.09 -12.04 -2.66
N LYS A 150 7.13 -12.71 -2.13
CA LYS A 150 8.05 -13.52 -2.95
C LYS A 150 7.34 -14.70 -3.60
N LYS A 151 6.39 -15.30 -2.88
CA LYS A 151 5.64 -16.48 -3.33
C LYS A 151 4.32 -16.10 -4.00
N LEU A 152 3.64 -15.08 -3.49
CA LEU A 152 2.24 -14.79 -3.84
C LEU A 152 2.07 -13.73 -4.94
N ILE A 153 3.10 -12.93 -5.25
CA ILE A 153 3.01 -11.94 -6.33
C ILE A 153 3.38 -12.62 -7.66
N PRO A 154 2.52 -12.59 -8.68
CA PRO A 154 2.81 -13.18 -9.97
C PRO A 154 3.95 -12.44 -10.68
N THR A 155 4.86 -13.20 -11.29
CA THR A 155 5.89 -12.67 -12.18
C THR A 155 5.35 -12.51 -13.60
N VAL A 156 5.97 -11.64 -14.40
CA VAL A 156 5.64 -11.50 -15.82
C VAL A 156 5.71 -12.85 -16.55
N ASP A 157 6.69 -13.70 -16.23
CA ASP A 157 6.84 -15.03 -16.84
C ASP A 157 5.66 -15.94 -16.54
N ASN A 158 5.16 -15.93 -15.31
CA ASN A 158 4.01 -16.74 -14.91
C ASN A 158 2.73 -16.26 -15.61
N VAL A 159 2.52 -14.94 -15.68
CA VAL A 159 1.34 -14.36 -16.37
C VAL A 159 1.36 -14.68 -17.87
N LEU A 160 2.54 -14.68 -18.50
CA LEU A 160 2.66 -15.01 -19.92
C LEU A 160 2.42 -16.50 -20.19
N ARG A 161 2.83 -17.39 -19.29
CA ARG A 161 2.53 -18.83 -19.37
C ARG A 161 1.03 -19.09 -19.28
N ASP A 162 0.35 -18.54 -18.28
CA ASP A 162 -1.09 -18.73 -18.08
C ASP A 162 -1.91 -18.28 -19.29
N LYS A 163 -1.50 -17.19 -19.96
CA LYS A 163 -2.14 -16.72 -21.19
C LYS A 163 -1.92 -17.65 -22.39
N LYS A 164 -0.77 -18.32 -22.46
CA LYS A 164 -0.46 -19.25 -23.53
C LYS A 164 -1.29 -20.52 -23.39
N ASP A 165 -1.36 -21.06 -22.18
CA ASP A 165 -2.16 -22.26 -21.88
C ASP A 165 -3.66 -22.03 -22.13
N GLN A 166 -4.17 -20.81 -21.94
CA GLN A 166 -5.56 -20.44 -22.25
C GLN A 166 -5.86 -20.17 -23.74
N SER A 167 -4.83 -20.17 -24.60
CA SER A 167 -4.98 -19.94 -26.04
C SER A 167 -4.84 -21.22 -26.89
N GLU A 168 -4.56 -22.34 -26.23
CA GLU A 168 -4.40 -23.66 -26.86
C GLU A 168 -5.64 -24.57 -26.66
N ASP A 169 -6.72 -24.03 -26.07
CA ASP A 169 -8.09 -24.61 -26.00
C ASP A 169 -9.08 -23.78 -26.85
#